data_AF-B9GBL1-F1
#
_entry.id   AF-B9GBL1-F1
#
_cell.length_a   1.000
_cell.length_b   1.000
_cell.length_c   1.000
_cell.angle_alpha   90.00
_cell.angle_beta   90.00
_cell.angle_gamma   90.00
#
_symmetry.space_group_name_H-M   'P 1'
#
loop_
_entity.id
_entity.type
_entity.pdbx_description
1 polymer ?
#
loop_
_entity_poly.entity_id
_entity_poly.type
_entity_poly.pdbx_seq_one_letter_code
_entity_poly.pdbx_strand_id
1 'polypeptide(L)'
;MAKTQDATKSYIDHDGKRPHPGALHFMDRFRNFPCPLLNLQPTPMHHRNERSLDCVTLLGDDETKILTADNYGHTVLFDAASYSVVHFPKLNCSKGYDAMAVSINRAAPQEPDCLYVLNLRTHPTTSNHCFEVLSYGGFCERIPIWRFLPPPPFTTTTQTTITSYTVVGGDTIYVSSKLCGTHAFDTVSRQWRPISSLWSMPFLGKAEYVPELKLWFGLSCHHPHSLCACDLTNIAQGQLHT
;
A
#
# COMPACT_ATOMS: atom_id res chain seq x y z
N MET A 1 31.27 51.01 7.97
CA MET A 1 29.89 50.72 7.50
C MET A 1 29.62 49.24 7.71
N ALA A 2 28.48 48.93 8.32
CA ALA A 2 28.22 47.74 9.12
C ALA A 2 28.28 46.41 8.36
N LYS A 3 28.97 45.41 8.95
CA LYS A 3 28.76 43.99 8.70
C LYS A 3 27.77 43.49 9.76
N THR A 4 26.56 43.18 9.35
CA THR A 4 25.54 42.58 10.22
C THR A 4 25.84 41.09 10.37
N GLN A 5 25.92 40.65 11.62
CA GLN A 5 26.17 39.27 12.05
C GLN A 5 24.93 38.40 11.81
N ASP A 6 25.14 37.21 11.25
CA ASP A 6 24.15 36.14 11.16
C ASP A 6 23.77 35.66 12.56
N ALA A 7 22.48 35.79 12.89
CA ALA A 7 21.88 35.24 14.09
C ALA A 7 21.36 33.84 13.79
N THR A 8 22.17 32.82 14.03
CA THR A 8 21.73 31.42 14.11
C THR A 8 20.85 31.26 15.36
N LYS A 9 19.52 31.41 15.20
CA LYS A 9 18.56 31.08 16.26
C LYS A 9 18.53 29.58 16.45
N SER A 10 19.02 29.12 17.60
CA SER A 10 18.84 27.75 18.09
C SER A 10 17.36 27.52 18.40
N TYR A 11 16.73 26.59 17.68
CA TYR A 11 15.42 26.06 18.01
C TYR A 11 15.58 25.16 19.25
N ILE A 12 14.97 25.54 20.36
CA ILE A 12 14.86 24.72 21.56
C ILE A 12 13.53 23.98 21.45
N ASP A 13 13.59 22.65 21.40
CA ASP A 13 12.41 21.78 21.44
C ASP A 13 11.77 21.82 22.84
N HIS A 14 10.45 21.65 22.88
CA HIS A 14 9.61 21.93 24.06
C HIS A 14 9.74 20.89 25.20
N ASP A 15 10.54 19.85 25.01
CA ASP A 15 10.96 18.91 26.04
C ASP A 15 12.47 19.05 26.24
N GLY A 16 12.93 19.36 27.46
CA GLY A 16 14.32 19.69 27.81
C GLY A 16 15.37 18.58 27.64
N LYS A 17 15.31 17.79 26.56
CA LYS A 17 16.32 16.83 26.11
C LYS A 17 17.22 17.50 25.07
N ARG A 18 18.53 17.43 25.31
CA ARG A 18 19.56 17.90 24.37
C ARG A 18 19.42 17.15 23.04
N PRO A 19 19.35 17.83 21.89
CA PRO A 19 19.32 17.15 20.60
C PRO A 19 20.60 16.35 20.40
N HIS A 20 20.47 15.10 19.96
CA HIS A 20 21.61 14.25 19.60
C HIS A 20 22.41 14.93 18.47
N PRO A 21 23.72 15.22 18.66
CA PRO A 21 24.51 16.03 17.71
C PRO A 21 24.64 15.44 16.30
N GLY A 22 24.25 14.17 16.08
CA GLY A 22 24.41 13.46 14.81
C GLY A 22 23.18 13.38 13.91
N ALA A 23 21.96 13.57 14.43
CA ALA A 23 20.75 13.27 13.66
C ALA A 23 20.34 14.40 12.69
N LEU A 24 20.55 15.66 13.08
CA LEU A 24 20.17 16.82 12.26
C LEU A 24 21.17 17.13 11.15
N HIS A 25 22.45 16.81 11.34
CA HIS A 25 23.50 17.09 10.35
C HIS A 25 23.37 16.26 9.05
N PHE A 26 22.70 15.10 9.08
CA PHE A 26 22.49 14.29 7.88
C PHE A 26 21.34 14.82 7.02
N MET A 27 20.31 15.40 7.63
CA MET A 27 19.17 15.98 6.90
C MET A 27 19.53 17.29 6.18
N ASP A 28 20.51 18.03 6.70
CA ASP A 28 21.04 19.24 6.05
C ASP A 28 21.67 18.98 4.67
N ARG A 29 22.01 17.72 4.36
CA ARG A 29 22.53 17.32 3.03
C ARG A 29 21.45 17.26 1.95
N PHE A 30 20.17 17.22 2.33
CA PHE A 30 19.01 17.20 1.43
C PHE A 30 18.33 18.58 1.33
N ARG A 31 19.05 19.67 1.66
CA ARG A 31 18.47 21.02 1.68
C ARG A 31 17.70 21.41 0.42
N ASN A 32 18.04 20.83 -0.72
CA ASN A 32 17.25 20.92 -1.94
C ASN A 32 16.94 19.52 -2.45
N PHE A 33 15.70 19.05 -2.24
CA PHE A 33 15.19 17.93 -3.02
C PHE A 33 15.22 18.32 -4.51
N PRO A 34 15.58 17.38 -5.40
CA PRO A 34 15.48 17.65 -6.84
C PRO A 34 14.05 18.04 -7.20
N CYS A 35 13.90 18.90 -8.21
CA CYS A 35 12.56 19.18 -8.75
C CYS A 35 11.87 17.86 -9.13
N PRO A 36 10.61 17.67 -8.75
CA PRO A 36 9.91 16.42 -9.05
C PRO A 36 9.86 16.21 -10.57
N LEU A 37 10.22 15.01 -11.01
CA LEU A 37 10.17 14.62 -12.43
C LEU A 37 8.74 14.75 -13.00
N LEU A 38 7.75 14.34 -12.19
CA LEU A 38 6.34 14.32 -12.54
C LEU A 38 5.50 14.63 -11.31
N ASN A 39 4.36 15.30 -11.51
CA ASN A 39 3.35 15.51 -10.48
C ASN A 39 2.03 14.87 -10.93
N LEU A 40 1.71 13.72 -10.35
CA LEU A 40 0.48 12.99 -10.63
C LEU A 40 -0.65 13.58 -9.79
N GLN A 41 -1.75 13.96 -10.45
CA GLN A 41 -2.90 14.51 -9.76
C GLN A 41 -4.20 13.84 -10.21
N PRO A 42 -5.21 13.77 -9.31
CA PRO A 42 -6.53 13.25 -9.66
C PRO A 42 -7.22 14.08 -10.74
N THR A 43 -8.28 13.57 -11.35
CA THR A 43 -9.12 14.38 -12.25
C THR A 43 -9.64 15.66 -11.55
N PRO A 44 -9.70 16.82 -12.25
CA PRO A 44 -10.29 18.04 -11.69
C PRO A 44 -11.75 17.86 -11.24
N MET A 45 -12.12 18.56 -10.17
CA MET A 45 -13.46 18.53 -9.57
C MET A 45 -13.93 19.92 -9.13
N HIS A 46 -15.26 20.10 -9.04
CA HIS A 46 -15.85 21.31 -8.47
C HIS A 46 -15.48 21.50 -6.99
N HIS A 47 -15.46 20.43 -6.20
CA HIS A 47 -15.07 20.46 -4.80
C HIS A 47 -13.65 19.93 -4.62
N ARG A 48 -12.67 20.84 -4.58
CA ARG A 48 -11.24 20.49 -4.43
C ARG A 48 -10.94 19.58 -3.22
N ASN A 49 -11.70 19.72 -2.13
CA ASN A 49 -11.47 18.96 -0.90
C ASN A 49 -11.85 17.47 -1.03
N GLU A 50 -12.59 17.10 -2.06
CA GLU A 50 -12.98 15.71 -2.36
C GLU A 50 -12.07 15.06 -3.40
N ARG A 51 -11.07 15.80 -3.91
CA ARG A 51 -10.13 15.32 -4.93
C ARG A 51 -9.10 14.40 -4.28
N SER A 52 -9.03 13.13 -4.68
CA SER A 52 -8.07 12.17 -4.13
C SER A 52 -7.47 11.23 -5.16
N LEU A 53 -6.21 10.86 -4.92
CA LEU A 53 -5.66 9.63 -5.46
C LEU A 53 -6.05 8.53 -4.47
N ASP A 54 -6.83 7.56 -4.95
CA ASP A 54 -7.25 6.42 -4.16
C ASP A 54 -6.10 5.41 -4.04
N CYS A 55 -5.32 5.25 -5.11
CA CYS A 55 -4.27 4.26 -5.20
C CYS A 55 -3.06 4.81 -5.94
N VAL A 56 -1.87 4.56 -5.41
CA VAL A 56 -0.58 4.72 -6.09
C VAL A 56 0.22 3.45 -5.80
N THR A 57 0.63 2.73 -6.85
CA THR A 57 1.29 1.44 -6.68
C THR A 57 2.28 1.17 -7.80
N LEU A 58 3.26 0.30 -7.52
CA LEU A 58 4.18 -0.22 -8.52
C LEU A 58 3.58 -1.42 -9.23
N LEU A 59 3.81 -1.52 -10.54
CA LEU A 59 3.43 -2.68 -11.34
C LEU A 59 4.69 -3.43 -11.82
N GLY A 60 4.61 -4.75 -11.74
CA GLY A 60 5.70 -5.66 -12.12
C GLY A 60 6.92 -5.60 -11.19
N ASP A 61 7.94 -6.37 -11.55
CA ASP A 61 9.15 -6.59 -10.75
C ASP A 61 10.30 -5.63 -11.04
N ASP A 62 10.17 -4.85 -12.10
CA ASP A 62 11.23 -3.92 -12.52
C ASP A 62 11.19 -2.58 -11.77
N GLU A 63 10.16 -2.35 -10.94
CA GLU A 63 9.91 -1.12 -10.17
C GLU A 63 9.88 0.16 -11.04
N THR A 64 9.73 0.04 -12.35
CA THR A 64 9.74 1.19 -13.29
C THR A 64 8.37 1.78 -13.53
N LYS A 65 7.32 1.02 -13.22
CA LYS A 65 5.95 1.34 -13.62
C LYS A 65 5.12 1.73 -12.43
N ILE A 66 4.57 2.94 -12.47
CA ILE A 66 3.72 3.50 -11.43
C ILE A 66 2.31 3.59 -11.98
N LEU A 67 1.39 2.83 -11.38
CA LEU A 67 -0.04 2.97 -11.63
C LEU A 67 -0.65 3.90 -10.59
N THR A 68 -1.45 4.84 -11.05
CA THR A 68 -2.27 5.71 -10.20
C THR A 68 -3.73 5.52 -10.51
N ALA A 69 -4.58 5.69 -9.51
CA ALA A 69 -6.02 5.73 -9.65
C ALA A 69 -6.61 6.87 -8.81
N ASP A 70 -7.53 7.63 -9.40
CA ASP A 70 -8.30 8.64 -8.65
C ASP A 70 -9.64 8.11 -8.12
N ASN A 71 -10.34 8.94 -7.36
CA ASN A 71 -11.67 8.61 -6.81
C ASN A 71 -12.80 8.52 -7.84
N TYR A 72 -12.56 8.82 -9.12
CA TYR A 72 -13.48 8.42 -10.18
C TYR A 72 -13.14 7.07 -10.78
N GLY A 73 -12.01 6.48 -10.38
CA GLY A 73 -11.47 5.26 -10.92
C GLY A 73 -10.63 5.46 -12.18
N HIS A 74 -10.38 6.70 -12.63
CA HIS A 74 -9.48 6.93 -13.76
C HIS A 74 -8.08 6.49 -13.37
N THR A 75 -7.47 5.70 -14.23
CA THR A 75 -6.14 5.16 -13.99
C THR A 75 -5.15 5.63 -15.05
N VAL A 76 -3.93 5.88 -14.61
CA VAL A 76 -2.80 6.28 -15.45
C VAL A 76 -1.59 5.45 -15.06
N LEU A 77 -0.94 4.88 -16.06
CA LEU A 77 0.32 4.19 -15.93
C LEU A 77 1.45 5.12 -16.41
N PHE A 78 2.43 5.35 -15.55
CA PHE A 78 3.68 6.00 -15.91
C PHE A 78 4.80 4.98 -15.90
N ASP A 79 5.55 4.89 -17.00
CA ASP A 79 6.76 4.08 -17.10
C ASP A 79 7.99 4.98 -17.05
N ALA A 80 8.74 4.90 -15.95
CA ALA A 80 9.93 5.70 -15.69
C ALA A 80 11.12 5.31 -16.58
N ALA A 81 11.16 4.10 -17.14
CA ALA A 81 12.24 3.68 -18.03
C ALA A 81 12.08 4.29 -19.43
N SER A 82 10.85 4.34 -19.93
CA SER A 82 10.54 4.93 -21.24
C SER A 82 10.07 6.39 -21.18
N TYR A 83 9.87 6.93 -19.98
CA TYR A 83 9.23 8.23 -19.72
C TYR A 83 7.87 8.37 -20.43
N SER A 84 7.12 7.27 -20.53
CA SER A 84 5.83 7.23 -21.21
C SER A 84 4.68 7.25 -20.21
N VAL A 85 3.55 7.83 -20.64
CA VAL A 85 2.31 7.89 -19.88
C VAL A 85 1.20 7.26 -20.73
N VAL A 86 0.49 6.31 -20.15
CA VAL A 86 -0.60 5.59 -20.82
C VAL A 86 -1.85 5.66 -19.96
N HIS A 87 -2.98 6.02 -20.58
CA HIS A 87 -4.28 5.84 -19.96
C HIS A 87 -4.55 4.35 -19.76
N PHE A 88 -4.87 3.96 -18.53
CA PHE A 88 -5.09 2.57 -18.19
C PHE A 88 -6.60 2.31 -18.01
N PRO A 89 -7.05 1.04 -18.02
CA PRO A 89 -8.44 0.71 -17.77
C PRO A 89 -8.91 1.26 -16.43
N LYS A 90 -10.10 1.84 -16.44
CA LYS A 90 -10.73 2.46 -15.28
C LYS A 90 -11.04 1.41 -14.20
N LEU A 91 -10.74 1.70 -12.93
CA LEU A 91 -11.27 0.93 -11.80
C LEU A 91 -12.80 0.92 -11.88
N ASN A 92 -13.44 -0.20 -11.51
CA ASN A 92 -14.90 -0.27 -11.58
C ASN A 92 -15.55 0.62 -10.51
N CYS A 93 -14.88 0.84 -9.37
CA CYS A 93 -15.29 1.85 -8.40
C CYS A 93 -14.12 2.46 -7.61
N SER A 94 -14.38 3.63 -7.01
CA SER A 94 -13.49 4.24 -6.03
C SER A 94 -13.15 3.29 -4.89
N LYS A 95 -11.88 3.23 -4.54
CA LYS A 95 -11.36 2.44 -3.42
C LYS A 95 -11.20 3.27 -2.14
N GLY A 96 -11.39 4.58 -2.28
CA GLY A 96 -11.17 5.56 -1.23
C GLY A 96 -9.69 5.77 -0.94
N TYR A 97 -9.40 6.69 -0.02
CA TYR A 97 -8.04 6.99 0.41
C TYR A 97 -7.31 5.76 0.94
N ASP A 98 -6.03 5.68 0.58
CA ASP A 98 -5.09 4.66 1.03
C ASP A 98 -5.52 3.23 0.66
N ALA A 99 -6.08 3.02 -0.53
CA ALA A 99 -6.44 1.68 -0.96
C ALA A 99 -5.27 0.70 -0.83
N MET A 100 -5.55 -0.51 -0.36
CA MET A 100 -4.58 -1.60 -0.44
C MET A 100 -4.30 -1.89 -1.90
N ALA A 101 -3.03 -2.03 -2.27
CA ALA A 101 -2.60 -2.43 -3.59
C ALA A 101 -1.43 -3.43 -3.50
N VAL A 102 -1.61 -4.62 -4.07
CA VAL A 102 -0.57 -5.65 -4.11
C VAL A 102 -0.48 -6.26 -5.50
N SER A 103 0.72 -6.18 -6.10
CA SER A 103 1.05 -6.88 -7.32
C SER A 103 1.50 -8.30 -7.00
N ILE A 104 0.97 -9.27 -7.73
CA ILE A 104 1.38 -10.66 -7.70
C ILE A 104 1.71 -11.08 -9.12
N ASN A 105 2.94 -11.55 -9.32
CA ASN A 105 3.43 -11.90 -10.63
C ASN A 105 2.93 -13.28 -11.05
N ARG A 106 2.93 -13.49 -12.35
CA ARG A 106 2.56 -14.75 -12.99
C ARG A 106 3.34 -15.94 -12.43
N ALA A 107 2.62 -17.02 -12.14
CA ALA A 107 3.23 -18.30 -11.80
C ALA A 107 3.82 -19.00 -13.04
N ALA A 108 3.28 -18.71 -14.23
CA ALA A 108 3.72 -19.27 -15.49
C ALA A 108 3.76 -18.20 -16.60
N PRO A 109 4.61 -18.34 -17.64
CA PRO A 109 4.70 -17.37 -18.73
C PRO A 109 3.38 -17.06 -19.44
N GLN A 110 2.44 -18.02 -19.43
CA GLN A 110 1.14 -17.97 -20.10
C GLN A 110 0.07 -17.20 -19.30
N GLU A 111 0.36 -16.93 -18.02
CA GLU A 111 -0.57 -16.27 -17.10
C GLU A 111 -0.24 -14.77 -16.98
N PRO A 112 -1.25 -13.92 -16.86
CA PRO A 112 -1.03 -12.49 -16.66
C PRO A 112 -0.57 -12.21 -15.22
N ASP A 113 0.22 -11.16 -15.06
CA ASP A 113 0.45 -10.55 -13.75
C ASP A 113 -0.87 -9.93 -13.26
N CYS A 114 -1.04 -9.86 -11.94
CA CYS A 114 -2.27 -9.40 -11.33
C CYS A 114 -2.01 -8.32 -10.28
N LEU A 115 -2.72 -7.20 -10.38
CA LEU A 115 -2.78 -6.20 -9.32
C LEU A 115 -4.12 -6.33 -8.59
N TYR A 116 -4.06 -6.56 -7.28
CA TYR A 116 -5.23 -6.65 -6.40
C TYR A 116 -5.39 -5.34 -5.64
N VAL A 117 -6.59 -4.77 -5.66
CA VAL A 117 -6.89 -3.49 -4.99
C VAL A 117 -8.13 -3.61 -4.12
N LEU A 118 -8.00 -3.25 -2.84
CA LEU A 118 -9.04 -3.40 -1.81
C LEU A 118 -9.24 -2.10 -1.02
N ASN A 119 -10.50 -1.72 -0.74
CA ASN A 119 -10.78 -0.62 0.19
C ASN A 119 -10.26 -0.97 1.59
N LEU A 120 -9.44 -0.11 2.20
CA LEU A 120 -9.07 -0.30 3.61
C LEU A 120 -10.22 0.02 4.57
N ARG A 121 -11.08 0.97 4.20
CA ARG A 121 -12.29 1.32 4.96
C ARG A 121 -13.47 0.65 4.29
N THR A 122 -13.98 -0.39 4.92
CA THR A 122 -15.04 -1.21 4.36
C THR A 122 -16.36 -0.81 4.99
N HIS A 123 -17.41 -0.70 4.17
CA HIS A 123 -18.76 -0.41 4.62
C HIS A 123 -19.71 -1.47 4.04
N PRO A 124 -20.67 -2.02 4.82
CA PRO A 124 -21.56 -3.08 4.35
C PRO A 124 -22.26 -2.76 3.04
N THR A 125 -22.72 -1.51 2.87
CA THR A 125 -23.45 -1.04 1.68
C THR A 125 -22.60 -0.95 0.40
N THR A 126 -21.27 -0.91 0.51
CA THR A 126 -20.35 -0.84 -0.65
C THR A 126 -19.42 -2.04 -0.74
N SER A 127 -19.61 -3.04 0.14
CA SER A 127 -18.75 -4.22 0.26
C SER A 127 -18.61 -4.99 -1.05
N ASN A 128 -19.67 -5.15 -1.84
CA ASN A 128 -19.62 -5.89 -3.12
C ASN A 128 -18.67 -5.29 -4.16
N HIS A 129 -18.23 -4.04 -3.99
CA HIS A 129 -17.31 -3.36 -4.89
C HIS A 129 -15.94 -3.09 -4.25
N CYS A 130 -15.73 -3.56 -3.01
CA CYS A 130 -14.54 -3.19 -2.27
C CYS A 130 -13.27 -3.83 -2.82
N PHE A 131 -13.37 -4.98 -3.51
CA PHE A 131 -12.23 -5.76 -3.95
C PHE A 131 -12.24 -6.00 -5.46
N GLU A 132 -11.13 -5.67 -6.12
CA GLU A 132 -10.96 -5.84 -7.56
C GLU A 132 -9.57 -6.37 -7.90
N VAL A 133 -9.47 -7.03 -9.05
CA VAL A 133 -8.20 -7.44 -9.66
C VAL A 133 -8.09 -6.89 -11.07
N LEU A 134 -6.91 -6.38 -11.40
CA LEU A 134 -6.47 -6.05 -12.73
C LEU A 134 -5.52 -7.12 -13.22
N SER A 135 -5.92 -7.86 -14.25
CA SER A 135 -5.00 -8.77 -14.94
C SER A 135 -4.33 -8.02 -16.09
N TYR A 136 -3.00 -8.00 -16.10
CA TYR A 136 -2.20 -7.38 -17.15
C TYR A 136 -1.12 -8.36 -17.62
N GLY A 137 -1.15 -8.74 -18.90
CA GLY A 137 -0.16 -9.65 -19.47
C GLY A 137 0.91 -8.85 -20.18
N GLY A 138 2.08 -8.67 -19.54
CA GLY A 138 3.30 -8.09 -20.12
C GLY A 138 3.08 -7.04 -21.20
N PHE A 139 2.19 -6.06 -20.96
CA PHE A 139 1.71 -4.95 -21.81
C PHE A 139 1.51 -5.16 -23.34
N CYS A 140 1.75 -6.35 -23.89
CA CYS A 140 1.82 -6.62 -25.32
C CYS A 140 0.80 -7.66 -25.80
N GLU A 141 0.26 -8.50 -24.90
CA GLU A 141 -0.46 -9.72 -25.32
C GLU A 141 -1.94 -9.75 -24.94
N ARG A 142 -2.36 -9.00 -23.91
CA ARG A 142 -3.75 -9.00 -23.44
C ARG A 142 -4.21 -7.61 -23.02
N ILE A 143 -5.43 -7.26 -23.41
CA ILE A 143 -6.09 -6.04 -22.96
C ILE A 143 -6.23 -6.12 -21.43
N PRO A 144 -5.66 -5.17 -20.67
CA PRO A 144 -5.81 -5.15 -19.23
C PRO A 144 -7.27 -4.89 -18.87
N ILE A 145 -7.81 -5.62 -17.89
CA ILE A 145 -9.23 -5.52 -17.49
C ILE A 145 -9.35 -5.65 -15.97
N TRP A 146 -10.13 -4.76 -15.37
CA TRP A 146 -10.54 -4.84 -13.97
C TRP A 146 -11.74 -5.77 -13.80
N ARG A 147 -11.68 -6.61 -12.77
CA ARG A 147 -12.77 -7.53 -12.39
C ARG A 147 -13.02 -7.46 -10.90
N PHE A 148 -14.29 -7.46 -10.51
CA PHE A 148 -14.68 -7.63 -9.11
C PHE A 148 -14.25 -9.00 -8.59
N LEU A 149 -13.88 -9.02 -7.31
CA LEU A 149 -13.60 -10.20 -6.53
C LEU A 149 -14.57 -10.32 -5.35
N PRO A 150 -14.75 -11.53 -4.79
CA PRO A 150 -15.53 -11.68 -3.57
C PRO A 150 -14.99 -10.79 -2.45
N PRO A 151 -15.84 -10.06 -1.72
CA PRO A 151 -15.40 -9.23 -0.61
C PRO A 151 -14.90 -10.07 0.56
N PRO A 152 -14.00 -9.54 1.43
CA PRO A 152 -13.65 -10.24 2.66
C PRO A 152 -14.89 -10.49 3.52
N PRO A 153 -15.06 -11.69 4.13
CA PRO A 153 -16.32 -12.09 4.78
C PRO A 153 -16.84 -11.13 5.86
N PHE A 154 -15.93 -10.44 6.55
CA PHE A 154 -16.28 -9.51 7.64
C PHE A 154 -16.81 -8.15 7.15
N THR A 155 -16.63 -7.82 5.88
CA THR A 155 -17.00 -6.50 5.33
C THR A 155 -18.50 -6.38 5.05
N THR A 156 -19.22 -7.51 4.99
CA THR A 156 -20.65 -7.54 4.69
C THR A 156 -21.51 -7.32 5.92
N THR A 157 -20.97 -7.51 7.13
CA THR A 157 -21.73 -7.46 8.39
C THR A 157 -21.46 -6.20 9.20
N THR A 158 -20.23 -5.71 9.17
CA THR A 158 -19.79 -4.61 10.04
C THR A 158 -18.89 -3.67 9.29
N GLN A 159 -19.08 -2.37 9.51
CA GLN A 159 -18.10 -1.39 9.08
C GLN A 159 -16.78 -1.64 9.82
N THR A 160 -15.71 -1.86 9.08
CA THR A 160 -14.40 -2.16 9.66
C THR A 160 -13.27 -1.58 8.84
N THR A 161 -12.15 -1.36 9.51
CA THR A 161 -10.91 -0.88 8.92
C THR A 161 -9.91 -2.02 8.87
N ILE A 162 -9.44 -2.31 7.67
CA ILE A 162 -8.28 -3.16 7.46
C ILE A 162 -7.06 -2.38 7.93
N THR A 163 -6.31 -2.97 8.85
CA THR A 163 -5.14 -2.35 9.46
C THR A 163 -3.85 -2.76 8.80
N SER A 164 -3.79 -3.96 8.22
CA SER A 164 -2.59 -4.44 7.54
C SER A 164 -2.89 -5.52 6.51
N TYR A 165 -1.97 -5.64 5.57
CA TYR A 165 -2.04 -6.62 4.50
C TYR A 165 -0.65 -7.04 4.02
N THR A 166 -0.56 -8.22 3.42
CA THR A 166 0.68 -8.72 2.80
C THR A 166 0.39 -9.89 1.87
N VAL A 167 1.41 -10.32 1.11
CA VAL A 167 1.40 -11.54 0.31
C VAL A 167 2.21 -12.62 1.05
N VAL A 168 1.64 -13.83 1.12
CA VAL A 168 2.22 -15.03 1.73
C VAL A 168 2.26 -16.12 0.67
N GLY A 169 3.39 -16.81 0.55
CA GLY A 169 3.57 -17.90 -0.42
C GLY A 169 3.61 -17.46 -1.90
N GLY A 170 3.48 -16.15 -2.18
CA GLY A 170 3.44 -15.60 -3.53
C GLY A 170 2.04 -15.60 -4.17
N ASP A 171 1.05 -16.27 -3.58
CA ASP A 171 -0.28 -16.45 -4.17
C ASP A 171 -1.44 -16.18 -3.18
N THR A 172 -1.14 -15.88 -1.92
CA THR A 172 -2.14 -15.72 -0.88
C THR A 172 -2.03 -14.35 -0.24
N ILE A 173 -3.11 -13.57 -0.26
CA ILE A 173 -3.14 -12.24 0.35
C ILE A 173 -3.69 -12.36 1.76
N TYR A 174 -2.90 -11.97 2.75
CA TYR A 174 -3.37 -11.84 4.13
C TYR A 174 -3.87 -10.43 4.37
N VAL A 175 -5.01 -10.32 5.04
CA VAL A 175 -5.64 -9.05 5.40
C VAL A 175 -6.06 -9.14 6.86
N SER A 176 -5.68 -8.14 7.66
CA SER A 176 -6.02 -8.06 9.07
C SER A 176 -6.89 -6.86 9.40
N SER A 177 -7.81 -7.05 10.33
CA SER A 177 -8.54 -6.00 11.02
C SER A 177 -8.48 -6.26 12.52
N LYS A 178 -8.31 -5.21 13.33
CA LYS A 178 -8.35 -5.31 14.80
C LYS A 178 -9.63 -5.96 15.33
N LEU A 179 -10.76 -5.78 14.64
CA LEU A 179 -12.06 -6.30 15.08
C LEU A 179 -12.32 -7.73 14.62
N CYS A 180 -11.78 -8.11 13.45
CA CYS A 180 -12.16 -9.35 12.76
C CYS A 180 -11.01 -10.36 12.67
N GLY A 181 -9.82 -9.99 13.13
CA GLY A 181 -8.61 -10.78 13.00
C GLY A 181 -8.08 -10.84 11.57
N THR A 182 -7.34 -11.90 11.26
CA THR A 182 -6.68 -12.12 9.97
C THR A 182 -7.45 -13.11 9.10
N HIS A 183 -7.63 -12.74 7.84
CA HIS A 183 -8.19 -13.58 6.79
C HIS A 183 -7.20 -13.70 5.64
N ALA A 184 -7.30 -14.80 4.90
CA ALA A 184 -6.50 -15.07 3.72
C ALA A 184 -7.40 -15.14 2.49
N PHE A 185 -6.98 -14.49 1.42
CA PHE A 185 -7.55 -14.64 0.09
C PHE A 185 -6.58 -15.45 -0.77
N ASP A 186 -7.01 -16.63 -1.19
CA ASP A 186 -6.29 -17.43 -2.17
C ASP A 186 -6.59 -16.88 -3.56
N THR A 187 -5.56 -16.43 -4.27
CA THR A 187 -5.70 -15.79 -5.59
C THR A 187 -6.03 -16.77 -6.71
N VAL A 188 -5.70 -18.06 -6.53
CA VAL A 188 -5.97 -19.12 -7.50
C VAL A 188 -7.43 -19.55 -7.41
N SER A 189 -7.89 -19.93 -6.21
CA SER A 189 -9.29 -20.33 -6.00
C SER A 189 -10.26 -19.14 -5.90
N ARG A 190 -9.72 -17.94 -5.67
CA ARG A 190 -10.46 -16.69 -5.43
C ARG A 190 -11.41 -16.78 -4.24
N GLN A 191 -11.02 -17.53 -3.21
CA GLN A 191 -11.80 -17.74 -2.00
C GLN A 191 -11.12 -17.12 -0.78
N TRP A 192 -11.97 -16.64 0.13
CA TRP A 192 -11.54 -16.19 1.45
C TRP A 192 -11.61 -17.34 2.44
N ARG A 193 -10.63 -17.40 3.35
CA ARG A 193 -10.65 -18.27 4.53
C ARG A 193 -10.18 -17.50 5.77
N PRO A 194 -10.76 -17.74 6.95
CA PRO A 194 -10.21 -17.18 8.19
C PRO A 194 -8.86 -17.81 8.51
N ILE A 195 -7.90 -17.00 8.97
CA ILE A 195 -6.65 -17.47 9.59
C ILE A 195 -6.84 -17.52 11.10
N SER A 196 -7.33 -16.42 11.69
CA SER A 196 -7.66 -16.32 13.10
C SER A 196 -8.62 -15.16 13.29
N SER A 197 -9.68 -15.36 14.08
CA SER A 197 -10.59 -14.27 14.50
C SER A 197 -10.07 -13.52 15.73
N LEU A 198 -9.06 -14.05 16.42
CA LEU A 198 -8.55 -13.51 17.69
C LEU A 198 -7.19 -12.82 17.55
N TRP A 199 -6.56 -12.95 16.38
CA TRP A 199 -5.24 -12.41 16.12
C TRP A 199 -5.23 -11.57 14.86
N SER A 200 -4.47 -10.48 14.90
CA SER A 200 -4.18 -9.61 13.77
C SER A 200 -2.68 -9.50 13.59
N MET A 201 -2.22 -9.37 12.35
CA MET A 201 -0.81 -9.14 12.05
C MET A 201 -0.29 -7.87 12.77
N PRO A 202 0.94 -7.87 13.31
CA PRO A 202 1.48 -6.79 14.13
C PRO A 202 1.92 -5.56 13.31
N PHE A 203 1.34 -5.38 12.13
CA PHE A 203 1.72 -4.34 11.17
C PHE A 203 0.62 -3.28 11.03
N LEU A 204 1.03 -2.10 10.62
CA LEU A 204 0.19 -1.01 10.12
C LEU A 204 0.52 -0.79 8.64
N GLY A 205 -0.46 -1.00 7.76
CA GLY A 205 -0.30 -0.95 6.31
C GLY A 205 0.28 -2.24 5.71
N LYS A 206 1.01 -2.10 4.61
CA LYS A 206 1.65 -3.22 3.92
C LYS A 206 2.81 -3.78 4.74
N ALA A 207 2.90 -5.10 4.82
CA ALA A 207 4.13 -5.78 5.23
C ALA A 207 4.82 -6.41 4.01
N GLU A 208 6.15 -6.33 3.97
CA GLU A 208 6.98 -6.84 2.88
C GLU A 208 7.74 -8.08 3.34
N TYR A 209 7.76 -9.12 2.51
CA TYR A 209 8.53 -10.32 2.78
C TYR A 209 10.00 -10.13 2.38
N VAL A 210 10.92 -10.50 3.28
CA VAL A 210 12.37 -10.48 3.02
C VAL A 210 12.89 -11.93 2.99
N PRO A 211 13.17 -12.50 1.81
CA PRO A 211 13.53 -13.92 1.65
C PRO A 211 14.76 -14.35 2.45
N GLU A 212 15.77 -13.48 2.56
CA GLU A 212 17.04 -13.75 3.25
C GLU A 212 16.82 -13.98 4.75
N LEU A 213 15.83 -13.28 5.32
CA LEU A 213 15.49 -13.35 6.75
C LEU A 213 14.30 -14.27 7.02
N LYS A 214 13.56 -14.68 5.98
CA LYS A 214 12.34 -15.48 6.06
C LYS A 214 11.28 -14.85 6.98
N LEU A 215 11.21 -13.52 6.98
CA LEU A 215 10.33 -12.74 7.83
C LEU A 215 9.61 -11.67 7.01
N TRP A 216 8.43 -11.27 7.49
CA TRP A 216 7.71 -10.11 7.00
C TRP A 216 8.07 -8.90 7.85
N PHE A 217 8.37 -7.78 7.20
CA PHE A 217 8.72 -6.52 7.82
C PHE A 217 7.63 -5.49 7.55
N GLY A 218 7.35 -4.64 8.54
CA GLY A 218 6.39 -3.55 8.37
C GLY A 218 6.44 -2.59 9.54
N LEU A 219 5.65 -1.53 9.45
CA LEU A 219 5.50 -0.59 10.56
C LEU A 219 4.66 -1.23 11.66
N SER A 220 5.09 -1.11 12.92
CA SER A 220 4.38 -1.71 14.05
C SER A 220 3.03 -1.05 14.29
N CYS A 221 1.99 -1.87 14.51
CA CYS A 221 0.68 -1.37 14.95
C CYS A 221 0.62 -1.00 16.44
N HIS A 222 1.65 -1.37 17.22
CA HIS A 222 1.72 -1.12 18.66
C HIS A 222 2.65 0.06 19.00
N HIS A 223 3.65 0.31 18.16
CA HIS A 223 4.64 1.35 18.36
C HIS A 223 4.75 2.21 17.09
N PRO A 224 4.14 3.41 17.08
CA PRO A 224 4.17 4.29 15.92
C PRO A 224 5.60 4.51 15.41
N HIS A 225 5.78 4.48 14.09
CA HIS A 225 7.06 4.70 13.40
C HIS A 225 8.16 3.66 13.68
N SER A 226 7.87 2.61 14.45
CA SER A 226 8.83 1.52 14.68
C SER A 226 8.69 0.46 13.61
N LEU A 227 9.81 -0.08 13.12
CA LEU A 227 9.82 -1.27 12.29
C LEU A 227 9.64 -2.51 13.18
N CYS A 228 8.84 -3.48 12.74
CA CYS A 228 8.75 -4.80 13.36
C CYS A 228 8.85 -5.90 12.31
N ALA A 229 9.10 -7.13 12.77
CA ALA A 229 9.14 -8.31 11.94
C ALA A 229 8.26 -9.42 12.52
N CYS A 230 7.69 -10.28 11.67
CA CYS A 230 6.87 -11.42 12.09
C CYS A 230 7.04 -12.59 11.12
N ASP A 231 7.13 -13.81 11.65
CA ASP A 231 7.01 -15.03 10.86
C ASP A 231 5.52 -15.37 10.68
N LEU A 232 5.01 -15.18 9.46
CA LEU A 232 3.62 -15.48 9.12
C LEU A 232 3.41 -16.92 8.65
N THR A 233 4.46 -17.73 8.56
CA THR A 233 4.33 -19.15 8.20
C THR A 233 3.89 -20.01 9.38
N ASN A 234 4.24 -19.62 10.61
CA ASN A 234 3.98 -20.37 11.85
C ASN A 234 2.90 -19.74 12.74
N ILE A 235 1.80 -19.25 12.16
CA ILE A 235 0.69 -18.63 12.93
C ILE A 235 -0.01 -19.64 13.87
N ALA A 236 0.33 -20.92 13.80
CA ALA A 236 -0.04 -21.89 14.81
C ALA A 236 0.46 -21.53 16.23
N GLN A 237 1.44 -20.62 16.40
CA GLN A 237 1.93 -20.18 17.70
C GLN A 237 2.32 -18.70 17.66
N GLY A 238 1.59 -17.85 18.39
CA GLY A 238 1.79 -16.40 18.43
C GLY A 238 3.08 -15.93 19.13
N GLN A 239 4.25 -16.25 18.59
CA GLN A 239 5.50 -15.64 19.01
C GLN A 239 5.81 -14.42 18.14
N LEU A 240 5.54 -13.25 18.72
CA LEU A 240 6.13 -11.99 18.31
C LEU A 240 7.61 -11.99 18.72
N HIS A 241 8.53 -11.86 17.78
CA HIS A 241 9.88 -11.40 18.09
C HIS A 241 9.86 -9.88 18.08
N THR A 242 9.88 -9.27 19.27
CA THR A 242 10.08 -7.82 19.48
C THR A 242 11.54 -7.52 19.78
#